data_AF-A0A359LSR0-F1
#
_entry.id   AF-A0A359LSR0-F1
#
_cell.length_a   1.000
_cell.length_b   1.000
_cell.length_c   1.000
_cell.angle_alpha   90.00
_cell.angle_beta   90.00
_cell.angle_gamma   90.00
#
_symmetry.space_group_name_H-M   'P 1'
#
loop_
_entity.id
_entity.type
_entity.pdbx_description
1 polymer ?
#
loop_
_entity_poly.entity_id
_entity_poly.type
_entity_poly.pdbx_seq_one_letter_code
_entity_poly.pdbx_strand_id
1 'polypeptide(L)'
;SHVDTFDFKEGSWTPAYMQPESYDGVRFPKGLMPKLGDQMDNIAFLRSVRSWVSVHGLGQTWVQIARNPITGLARIAPHMGSVASLELAGKPESQTLPVFVALNTGSGPGSGYFEPRHAPFYVNPNGAGLANTTHPSGQPAFDRRYGLLLDVDSEMRAAENPLGAAPAEIATFSGSARRLMYNTEVNAAFTFSADERARYGNT
;
A
#
# COMPACT_ATOMS: atom_id res chain seq x y z
N SER A 1 9.91 8.23 -17.25
CA SER A 1 9.42 9.55 -16.79
C SER A 1 7.91 9.49 -16.58
N HIS A 2 7.29 10.41 -15.83
CA HIS A 2 5.82 10.49 -15.69
C HIS A 2 5.10 10.65 -17.06
N VAL A 3 5.80 11.22 -18.05
CA VAL A 3 5.30 11.37 -19.43
C VAL A 3 5.30 10.05 -20.21
N ASP A 4 5.93 9.00 -19.70
CA ASP A 4 6.00 7.69 -20.36
C ASP A 4 5.01 6.68 -19.76
N THR A 5 4.11 7.11 -18.87
CA THR A 5 3.13 6.23 -18.23
C THR A 5 1.70 6.63 -18.58
N PHE A 6 1.12 7.58 -17.83
CA PHE A 6 -0.29 7.96 -17.90
C PHE A 6 -0.57 9.16 -18.82
N ASP A 7 0.47 9.76 -19.40
CA ASP A 7 0.38 10.76 -20.47
C ASP A 7 1.33 10.43 -21.63
N PHE A 8 1.29 9.16 -22.06
CA PHE A 8 2.24 8.62 -23.03
C PHE A 8 2.25 9.40 -24.35
N LYS A 9 3.42 9.92 -24.72
CA LYS A 9 3.65 10.63 -25.99
C LYS A 9 4.40 9.73 -26.97
N GLU A 10 3.68 9.31 -28.00
CA GLU A 10 4.26 8.54 -29.10
C GLU A 10 4.86 9.47 -30.17
N GLY A 11 6.02 9.08 -30.70
CA GLY A 11 6.70 9.76 -31.79
C GLY A 11 7.69 8.84 -32.50
N SER A 12 8.44 9.38 -33.45
CA SER A 12 9.45 8.61 -34.20
C SER A 12 10.59 8.05 -33.34
N TRP A 13 10.76 8.59 -32.13
CA TRP A 13 11.73 8.16 -31.12
C TRP A 13 11.21 7.07 -30.19
N THR A 14 9.93 6.68 -30.29
CA THR A 14 9.32 5.70 -29.38
C THR A 14 9.94 4.32 -29.59
N PRO A 15 10.55 3.69 -28.56
CA PRO A 15 11.09 2.35 -28.69
C PRO A 15 10.00 1.32 -28.97
N ALA A 16 10.28 0.36 -29.86
CA ALA A 16 9.32 -0.66 -30.26
C ALA A 16 8.78 -1.50 -29.09
N TYR A 17 9.58 -1.71 -28.04
CA TYR A 17 9.16 -2.48 -26.87
C TYR A 17 8.04 -1.81 -26.05
N MET A 18 7.77 -0.52 -26.25
CA MET A 18 6.68 0.18 -25.57
C MET A 18 5.30 -0.33 -26.01
N GLN A 19 5.20 -0.93 -27.19
CA GLN A 19 3.99 -1.49 -27.81
C GLN A 19 2.74 -0.64 -27.51
N PRO A 20 2.65 0.60 -28.01
CA PRO A 20 1.59 1.51 -27.57
C PRO A 20 0.21 1.09 -28.07
N GLU A 21 -0.78 1.17 -27.18
CA GLU A 21 -2.18 0.81 -27.43
C GLU A 21 -3.10 1.96 -27.03
N SER A 22 -4.29 2.03 -27.64
CA SER A 22 -5.26 3.09 -27.37
C SER A 22 -6.49 2.53 -26.65
N TYR A 23 -6.88 3.18 -25.56
CA TYR A 23 -8.05 2.84 -24.73
C TYR A 23 -8.90 4.10 -24.60
N ASP A 24 -10.07 4.17 -25.24
CA ASP A 24 -11.00 5.31 -25.17
C ASP A 24 -10.34 6.70 -25.28
N GLY A 25 -9.42 6.86 -26.23
CA GLY A 25 -8.71 8.12 -26.47
C GLY A 25 -7.53 8.39 -25.52
N VAL A 26 -7.15 7.44 -24.69
CA VAL A 26 -5.89 7.41 -23.93
C VAL A 26 -4.89 6.53 -24.66
N ARG A 27 -3.73 7.10 -25.05
CA ARG A 27 -2.59 6.32 -25.56
C ARG A 27 -1.80 5.78 -24.37
N PHE A 28 -1.51 4.50 -24.35
CA PHE A 28 -0.92 3.79 -23.21
C PHE A 28 0.22 2.86 -23.63
N PRO A 29 1.35 2.80 -22.89
CA PRO A 29 2.50 1.96 -23.23
C PRO A 29 2.28 0.52 -22.75
N LYS A 30 1.41 -0.22 -23.45
CA LYS A 30 1.00 -1.58 -23.06
C LYS A 30 2.18 -2.53 -22.90
N GLY A 31 3.21 -2.41 -23.74
CA GLY A 31 4.41 -3.23 -23.65
C GLY A 31 5.20 -3.02 -22.35
N LEU A 32 5.12 -1.82 -21.76
CA LEU A 32 5.74 -1.50 -20.48
C LEU A 32 4.86 -1.91 -19.29
N MET A 33 3.55 -1.68 -19.35
CA MET A 33 2.62 -1.94 -18.24
C MET A 33 1.46 -2.85 -18.65
N PRO A 34 1.72 -4.10 -19.09
CA PRO A 34 0.73 -4.95 -19.73
C PRO A 34 -0.50 -5.21 -18.84
N LYS A 35 -0.24 -5.56 -17.58
CA LYS A 35 -1.28 -5.83 -16.57
C LYS A 35 -2.15 -4.62 -16.27
N LEU A 36 -1.58 -3.41 -16.32
CA LEU A 36 -2.35 -2.19 -16.10
C LEU A 36 -3.18 -1.84 -17.34
N GLY A 37 -2.62 -2.08 -18.53
CA GLY A 37 -3.36 -2.01 -19.77
C GLY A 37 -4.58 -2.94 -19.79
N ASP A 38 -4.47 -4.14 -19.18
CA ASP A 38 -5.59 -5.12 -19.09
C ASP A 38 -6.70 -4.63 -18.15
N GLN A 39 -6.51 -3.51 -17.46
CA GLN A 39 -7.40 -2.95 -16.45
C GLN A 39 -7.84 -1.53 -16.80
N MET A 40 -7.59 -1.05 -18.03
CA MET A 40 -7.90 0.34 -18.43
C MET A 40 -9.38 0.69 -18.30
N ASP A 41 -10.28 -0.29 -18.49
CA ASP A 41 -11.72 -0.12 -18.30
C ASP A 41 -12.12 0.13 -16.82
N ASN A 42 -11.20 -0.16 -15.89
CA ASN A 42 -11.37 0.06 -14.44
C ASN A 42 -10.59 1.29 -13.94
N ILE A 43 -10.00 2.10 -14.82
CA ILE A 43 -9.15 3.25 -14.47
C ILE A 43 -9.83 4.54 -14.89
N ALA A 44 -9.95 5.48 -13.95
CA ALA A 44 -10.37 6.85 -14.24
C ALA A 44 -9.15 7.78 -14.40
N PHE A 45 -9.10 8.52 -15.51
CA PHE A 45 -8.07 9.54 -15.75
C PHE A 45 -8.59 10.93 -15.41
N LEU A 46 -7.99 11.56 -14.41
CA LEU A 46 -8.25 12.96 -14.09
C LEU A 46 -7.20 13.87 -14.74
N ARG A 47 -7.57 14.54 -15.83
CA ARG A 47 -6.73 15.56 -16.48
C ARG A 47 -7.03 16.93 -15.87
N SER A 48 -6.00 17.78 -15.74
CA SER A 48 -6.10 19.17 -15.24
C SER A 48 -6.20 19.36 -13.72
N VAL A 49 -5.59 18.48 -12.92
CA VAL A 49 -5.39 18.76 -11.49
C VAL A 49 -4.37 19.89 -11.34
N ARG A 50 -4.77 20.99 -10.69
CA ARG A 50 -3.87 22.11 -10.36
C ARG A 50 -3.53 22.07 -8.88
N SER A 51 -2.25 22.09 -8.55
CA SER A 51 -1.82 22.30 -7.17
C SER A 51 -2.05 23.76 -6.78
N TRP A 52 -2.62 23.97 -5.60
CA TRP A 52 -2.79 25.29 -4.99
C TRP A 52 -1.59 25.71 -4.14
N VAL A 53 -0.59 24.84 -4.01
CA VAL A 53 0.61 25.03 -3.19
C VAL A 53 1.87 24.68 -3.97
N SER A 54 2.92 25.48 -3.81
CA SER A 54 4.22 25.30 -4.50
C SER A 54 5.20 24.43 -3.72
N VAL A 55 4.87 24.01 -2.49
CA VAL A 55 5.73 23.18 -1.64
C VAL A 55 5.34 21.71 -1.79
N HIS A 56 6.23 20.89 -2.35
CA HIS A 56 5.95 19.48 -2.68
C HIS A 56 5.39 18.68 -1.50
N GLY A 57 6.08 18.66 -0.35
CA GLY A 57 5.64 17.91 0.82
C GLY A 57 4.32 18.42 1.40
N LEU A 58 4.06 19.72 1.30
CA LEU A 58 2.78 20.29 1.72
C LEU A 58 1.66 19.82 0.79
N GLY A 59 1.84 19.95 -0.52
CA GLY A 59 0.88 19.51 -1.52
C GLY A 59 0.56 18.02 -1.43
N GLN A 60 1.57 17.19 -1.18
CA GLN A 60 1.39 15.76 -0.94
C GLN A 60 0.45 15.53 0.25
N THR A 61 0.72 16.13 1.42
CA THR A 61 -0.14 15.94 2.59
C THR A 61 -1.56 16.44 2.33
N TRP A 62 -1.74 17.59 1.65
CA TRP A 62 -3.06 18.10 1.28
C TRP A 62 -3.87 17.09 0.48
N VAL A 63 -3.27 16.47 -0.54
CA VAL A 63 -3.94 15.44 -1.35
C VAL A 63 -4.25 14.21 -0.50
N GLN A 64 -3.32 13.80 0.36
CA GLN A 64 -3.45 12.60 1.18
C GLN A 64 -4.55 12.71 2.24
N ILE A 65 -4.76 13.87 2.86
CA ILE A 65 -5.76 14.04 3.94
C ILE A 65 -6.96 14.94 3.57
N ALA A 66 -6.97 15.48 2.34
CA ALA A 66 -8.00 16.38 1.80
C ALA A 66 -8.30 17.62 2.69
N ARG A 67 -7.32 18.09 3.48
CA ARG A 67 -7.46 19.19 4.44
C ARG A 67 -6.17 19.98 4.55
N ASN A 68 -6.26 21.21 5.06
CA ASN A 68 -5.09 22.03 5.38
C ASN A 68 -4.30 21.39 6.54
N PRO A 69 -3.05 20.93 6.33
CA PRO A 69 -2.26 20.17 7.28
C PRO A 69 -1.69 21.02 8.42
N ILE A 70 -1.81 22.34 8.34
CA ILE A 70 -1.39 23.27 9.40
C ILE A 70 -2.48 23.38 10.49
N THR A 71 -3.70 22.96 10.20
CA THR A 71 -4.81 23.00 11.17
C THR A 71 -4.66 21.94 12.25
N GLY A 72 -5.15 22.20 13.47
CA GLY A 72 -5.03 21.25 14.59
C GLY A 72 -5.62 19.87 14.30
N LEU A 73 -6.74 19.82 13.56
CA LEU A 73 -7.43 18.56 13.21
C LEU A 73 -6.72 17.76 12.11
N ALA A 74 -5.71 18.31 11.44
CA ALA A 74 -4.96 17.59 10.42
C ALA A 74 -4.24 16.36 10.99
N ARG A 75 -3.80 16.42 12.25
CA ARG A 75 -3.08 15.31 12.91
C ARG A 75 -3.91 14.05 13.07
N ILE A 76 -5.24 14.19 13.10
CA ILE A 76 -6.17 13.07 13.25
C ILE A 76 -6.95 12.81 11.95
N ALA A 77 -6.66 13.54 10.88
CA ALA A 77 -7.33 13.33 9.61
C ALA A 77 -6.85 12.00 8.98
N PRO A 78 -7.77 11.13 8.53
CA PRO A 78 -7.41 9.90 7.88
C PRO A 78 -6.76 10.17 6.52
N HIS A 79 -5.80 9.33 6.15
CA HIS A 79 -5.36 9.24 4.77
C HIS A 79 -6.54 8.84 3.87
N MET A 80 -6.61 9.37 2.65
CA MET A 80 -7.69 9.06 1.70
C MET A 80 -7.76 7.57 1.35
N GLY A 81 -6.61 6.90 1.30
CA GLY A 81 -6.51 5.44 1.19
C GLY A 81 -7.09 4.70 2.40
N SER A 82 -7.07 5.29 3.60
CA SER A 82 -7.74 4.74 4.78
C SER A 82 -9.26 4.88 4.69
N VAL A 83 -9.75 5.96 4.08
CA VAL A 83 -11.18 6.10 3.72
C VAL A 83 -11.58 5.01 2.73
N ALA A 84 -10.82 4.84 1.64
CA ALA A 84 -11.06 3.77 0.67
C ALA A 84 -11.01 2.37 1.33
N SER A 85 -10.08 2.16 2.26
CA SER A 85 -9.99 0.91 3.04
C SER A 85 -11.23 0.65 3.88
N LEU A 86 -11.82 1.69 4.47
CA LEU A 86 -13.06 1.60 5.24
C LEU A 86 -14.27 1.28 4.34
N GLU A 87 -14.39 1.94 3.19
CA GLU A 87 -15.49 1.71 2.24
C GLU A 87 -15.42 0.32 1.58
N LEU A 88 -14.21 -0.22 1.42
CA LEU A 88 -13.96 -1.56 0.91
C LEU A 88 -13.88 -2.62 2.02
N ALA A 89 -14.31 -2.30 3.25
CA ALA A 89 -14.24 -3.19 4.41
C ALA A 89 -15.21 -4.38 4.27
N GLY A 90 -14.75 -5.41 3.56
CA GLY A 90 -15.41 -6.70 3.37
C GLY A 90 -14.45 -7.75 2.83
N LYS A 91 -13.15 -7.53 3.04
CA LYS A 91 -12.09 -8.34 2.45
C LYS A 91 -12.20 -9.80 2.92
N PRO A 92 -12.25 -10.78 1.99
CA PRO A 92 -12.19 -12.20 2.35
C PRO A 92 -10.91 -12.53 3.11
N GLU A 93 -10.97 -13.46 4.07
CA GLU A 93 -9.80 -13.88 4.84
C GLU A 93 -8.65 -14.42 3.97
N SER A 94 -8.96 -14.93 2.78
CA SER A 94 -7.99 -15.42 1.79
C SER A 94 -7.05 -14.34 1.25
N GLN A 95 -7.34 -13.07 1.52
CA GLN A 95 -6.76 -11.96 0.80
C GLN A 95 -5.76 -11.23 1.72
N THR A 96 -4.57 -11.81 1.84
CA THR A 96 -3.57 -11.59 2.92
C THR A 96 -3.03 -10.17 3.10
N LEU A 97 -2.83 -9.40 2.03
CA LEU A 97 -2.29 -8.03 2.15
C LEU A 97 -3.29 -7.10 2.88
N PRO A 98 -2.86 -5.97 3.45
CA PRO A 98 -3.79 -4.93 3.87
C PRO A 98 -4.60 -4.38 2.68
N VAL A 99 -5.79 -3.83 2.92
CA VAL A 99 -6.59 -3.20 1.84
C VAL A 99 -5.88 -1.98 1.28
N PHE A 100 -5.20 -1.22 2.15
CA PHE A 100 -4.46 -0.03 1.77
C PHE A 100 -2.95 -0.26 1.90
N VAL A 101 -2.28 -0.35 0.75
CA VAL A 101 -0.82 -0.41 0.62
C VAL A 101 -0.33 0.91 0.02
N ALA A 102 0.67 1.53 0.66
CA ALA A 102 1.31 2.74 0.20
C ALA A 102 2.74 2.42 -0.26
N LEU A 103 2.97 2.50 -1.57
CA LEU A 103 4.23 2.12 -2.21
C LEU A 103 5.17 3.32 -2.34
N ASN A 104 6.48 3.06 -2.30
CA ASN A 104 7.54 4.04 -2.54
C ASN A 104 7.50 5.24 -1.59
N THR A 105 7.00 5.04 -0.37
CA THR A 105 7.17 5.96 0.74
C THR A 105 7.35 5.21 2.06
N GLY A 106 8.22 5.73 2.93
CA GLY A 106 8.48 5.18 4.26
C GLY A 106 7.57 5.72 5.36
N SER A 107 6.82 6.79 5.11
CA SER A 107 5.95 7.43 6.09
C SER A 107 4.90 8.34 5.46
N GLY A 108 3.93 8.75 6.27
CA GLY A 108 2.88 9.68 5.87
C GLY A 108 1.70 9.65 6.85
N PRO A 109 0.56 10.27 6.47
CA PRO A 109 -0.65 10.26 7.28
C PRO A 109 -1.18 8.84 7.55
N GLY A 110 -1.59 8.55 8.78
CA GLY A 110 -2.09 7.23 9.17
C GLY A 110 -3.58 6.99 8.90
N SER A 111 -4.19 6.08 9.68
CA SER A 111 -5.64 5.86 9.71
C SER A 111 -6.42 7.03 10.33
N GLY A 112 -5.74 7.98 10.99
CA GLY A 112 -6.41 9.09 11.67
C GLY A 112 -7.26 8.59 12.83
N TYR A 113 -8.53 9.01 12.88
CA TYR A 113 -9.52 8.50 13.84
C TYR A 113 -10.17 7.17 13.43
N PHE A 114 -9.75 6.53 12.33
CA PHE A 114 -10.19 5.17 12.00
C PHE A 114 -9.36 4.11 12.71
N GLU A 115 -9.95 2.92 12.86
CA GLU A 115 -9.30 1.75 13.44
C GLU A 115 -7.97 1.41 12.72
N PRO A 116 -6.97 0.86 13.43
CA PRO A 116 -5.66 0.52 12.87
C PRO A 116 -5.67 -0.42 11.66
N ARG A 117 -6.72 -1.24 11.47
CA ARG A 117 -6.86 -2.10 10.28
C ARG A 117 -6.98 -1.31 8.97
N HIS A 118 -7.35 -0.03 9.04
CA HIS A 118 -7.43 0.86 7.89
C HIS A 118 -6.15 1.69 7.69
N ALA A 119 -5.12 1.48 8.51
CA ALA A 119 -3.87 2.20 8.38
C ALA A 119 -3.14 1.84 7.07
N PRO A 120 -2.40 2.80 6.48
CA PRO A 120 -1.50 2.52 5.37
C PRO A 120 -0.47 1.46 5.74
N PHE A 121 -0.31 0.47 4.87
CA PHE A 121 0.89 -0.36 4.86
C PHE A 121 1.97 0.31 4.00
N TYR A 122 2.80 1.14 4.65
CA TYR A 122 3.93 1.80 4.00
C TYR A 122 5.05 0.80 3.68
N VAL A 123 5.41 0.69 2.41
CA VAL A 123 6.45 -0.22 1.95
C VAL A 123 7.24 0.40 0.78
N ASN A 124 8.55 0.18 0.80
CA ASN A 124 9.46 0.51 -0.29
C ASN A 124 10.00 -0.80 -0.88
N PRO A 125 9.33 -1.39 -1.89
CA PRO A 125 9.80 -2.62 -2.51
C PRO A 125 11.16 -2.41 -3.18
N ASN A 126 12.09 -3.34 -2.97
CA ASN A 126 13.42 -3.30 -3.58
C ASN A 126 13.73 -4.55 -4.44
N GLY A 127 12.77 -5.46 -4.55
CA GLY A 127 12.89 -6.72 -5.30
C GLY A 127 13.44 -7.88 -4.48
N ALA A 128 13.80 -7.67 -3.20
CA ALA A 128 14.30 -8.70 -2.30
C ALA A 128 13.21 -9.30 -1.39
N GLY A 129 11.93 -9.08 -1.72
CA GLY A 129 10.81 -9.47 -0.86
C GLY A 129 10.46 -8.42 0.19
N LEU A 130 9.51 -8.75 1.07
CA LEU A 130 9.03 -7.84 2.10
C LEU A 130 9.94 -7.90 3.33
N ALA A 131 10.54 -6.77 3.70
CA ALA A 131 11.39 -6.67 4.89
C ALA A 131 10.63 -6.94 6.20
N ASN A 132 11.35 -7.34 7.24
CA ASN A 132 10.82 -7.58 8.60
C ASN A 132 9.71 -8.65 8.68
N THR A 133 9.66 -9.57 7.71
CA THR A 133 8.71 -10.70 7.69
C THR A 133 9.28 -11.98 8.29
N THR A 134 10.53 -11.96 8.73
CA THR A 134 11.22 -13.07 9.38
C THR A 134 11.84 -12.63 10.69
N HIS A 135 11.96 -13.56 11.64
CA HIS A 135 12.55 -13.31 12.94
C HIS A 135 14.01 -13.80 12.95
N PRO A 136 14.98 -13.04 13.51
CA PRO A 136 16.41 -13.42 13.49
C PRO A 136 16.73 -14.78 14.11
N SER A 137 15.92 -15.25 15.08
CA SER A 137 16.06 -16.59 15.68
C SER A 137 15.32 -17.70 14.91
N GLY A 138 14.80 -17.42 13.72
CA GLY A 138 14.04 -18.35 12.90
C GLY A 138 12.57 -18.52 13.30
N GLN A 139 11.79 -19.12 12.40
CA GLN A 139 10.36 -19.33 12.55
C GLN A 139 9.99 -20.17 13.79
N PRO A 140 10.63 -21.31 14.10
CA PRO A 140 10.25 -22.11 15.27
C PRO A 140 10.40 -21.37 16.61
N ALA A 141 11.44 -20.52 16.73
CA ALA A 141 11.64 -19.73 17.93
C ALA A 141 10.59 -18.61 18.06
N PHE A 142 10.23 -17.99 16.93
CA PHE A 142 9.17 -16.98 16.90
C PHE A 142 7.81 -17.59 17.25
N ASP A 143 7.43 -18.71 16.63
CA ASP A 143 6.14 -19.37 16.85
C ASP A 143 5.96 -19.79 18.32
N ARG A 144 7.01 -20.30 18.96
CA ARG A 144 6.98 -20.61 20.40
C ARG A 144 6.75 -19.37 21.27
N ARG A 145 7.42 -18.24 20.97
CA ARG A 145 7.29 -16.99 21.72
C ARG A 145 5.91 -16.35 21.52
N TYR A 146 5.42 -16.38 20.29
CA TYR A 146 4.09 -15.88 19.95
C TYR A 146 2.99 -16.73 20.60
N GLY A 147 3.14 -18.06 20.61
CA GLY A 147 2.25 -18.96 21.35
C GLY A 147 2.19 -18.61 22.84
N LEU A 148 3.36 -18.45 23.49
CA LEU A 148 3.41 -18.03 24.90
C LEU A 148 2.71 -16.68 25.15
N LEU A 149 2.87 -15.71 24.25
CA LEU A 149 2.15 -14.44 24.34
C LEU A 149 0.64 -14.63 24.29
N LEU A 150 0.15 -15.48 23.37
CA LEU A 150 -1.28 -15.78 23.25
C LEU A 150 -1.80 -16.53 24.49
N ASP A 151 -1.01 -17.43 25.08
CA ASP A 151 -1.38 -18.16 26.29
C ASP A 151 -1.51 -17.22 27.49
N VAL A 152 -0.53 -16.33 27.70
CA VAL A 152 -0.52 -15.35 28.79
C VAL A 152 -1.66 -14.33 28.66
N ASP A 153 -2.02 -13.95 27.44
CA ASP A 153 -3.05 -12.94 27.15
C ASP A 153 -4.44 -13.55 26.90
N SER A 154 -4.58 -14.86 27.04
CA SER A 154 -5.80 -15.60 26.66
C SER A 154 -7.04 -15.14 27.41
N GLU A 155 -6.94 -14.95 28.73
CA GLU A 155 -8.04 -14.48 29.58
C GLU A 155 -8.48 -13.05 29.23
N MET A 156 -7.52 -12.16 28.98
CA MET A 156 -7.80 -10.76 28.61
C MET A 156 -8.45 -10.66 27.23
N ARG A 157 -8.08 -11.53 26.30
CA ARG A 157 -8.69 -11.61 24.95
C ARG A 157 -10.08 -12.22 24.97
N ALA A 158 -10.34 -13.14 25.90
CA ALA A 158 -11.64 -13.80 26.04
C ALA A 158 -12.66 -12.92 26.78
N ALA A 159 -12.20 -12.02 27.65
CA ALA A 159 -13.06 -11.05 28.31
C ALA A 159 -13.61 -10.04 27.29
N GLU A 160 -14.93 -9.78 27.32
CA GLU A 160 -15.54 -8.76 26.49
C GLU A 160 -15.08 -7.36 26.92
N ASN A 161 -14.12 -6.82 26.17
CA ASN A 161 -13.73 -5.41 26.21
C ASN A 161 -13.36 -4.84 27.61
N PRO A 162 -12.59 -5.55 28.47
CA PRO A 162 -12.31 -5.09 29.83
C PRO A 162 -11.49 -3.79 29.90
N LEU A 163 -10.81 -3.43 28.79
CA LEU A 163 -9.86 -2.32 28.71
C LEU A 163 -10.15 -1.34 27.56
N GLY A 164 -11.34 -1.43 26.94
CA GLY A 164 -11.71 -0.62 25.77
C GLY A 164 -11.22 -1.20 24.44
N ALA A 165 -11.49 -0.49 23.33
CA ALA A 165 -11.25 -0.99 21.97
C ALA A 165 -9.76 -1.20 21.63
N ALA A 166 -8.85 -0.46 22.28
CA ALA A 166 -7.44 -0.43 21.90
C ALA A 166 -6.73 -1.81 21.95
N PRO A 167 -6.90 -2.66 22.99
CA PRO A 167 -6.33 -4.02 22.96
C PRO A 167 -6.88 -4.91 21.83
N ALA A 168 -8.17 -4.82 21.51
CA ALA A 168 -8.76 -5.57 20.42
C ALA A 168 -8.23 -5.11 19.05
N GLU A 169 -8.01 -3.80 18.89
CA GLU A 169 -7.38 -3.22 17.70
C GLU A 169 -5.92 -3.68 17.55
N ILE A 170 -5.14 -3.68 18.64
CA ILE A 170 -3.76 -4.21 18.65
C ILE A 170 -3.77 -5.69 18.27
N ALA A 171 -4.66 -6.49 18.85
CA ALA A 171 -4.81 -7.90 18.52
C ALA A 171 -5.09 -8.12 17.02
N THR A 172 -6.01 -7.35 16.45
CA THR A 172 -6.36 -7.40 15.03
C THR A 172 -5.17 -7.00 14.14
N PHE A 173 -4.49 -5.92 14.50
CA PHE A 173 -3.31 -5.43 13.77
C PHE A 173 -2.15 -6.44 13.81
N SER A 174 -1.79 -6.94 15.00
CA SER A 174 -0.74 -7.95 15.16
C SER A 174 -1.08 -9.27 14.48
N GLY A 175 -2.35 -9.69 14.53
CA GLY A 175 -2.84 -10.87 13.79
C GLY A 175 -2.68 -10.69 12.28
N SER A 176 -2.98 -9.50 11.76
CA SER A 176 -2.80 -9.18 10.34
C SER A 176 -1.32 -9.20 9.94
N ALA A 177 -0.44 -8.60 10.76
CA ALA A 177 1.00 -8.64 10.55
C ALA A 177 1.54 -10.08 10.57
N ARG A 178 1.04 -10.94 11.46
CA ARG A 178 1.43 -12.36 11.54
C ARG A 178 1.16 -13.12 10.25
N ARG A 179 0.08 -12.78 9.52
CA ARG A 179 -0.25 -13.40 8.21
C ARG A 179 0.73 -13.02 7.11
N LEU A 180 1.41 -11.88 7.23
CA LEU A 180 2.47 -11.45 6.31
C LEU A 180 3.79 -12.18 6.57
N MET A 181 4.06 -12.51 7.84
CA MET A 181 5.30 -13.19 8.22
C MET A 181 5.36 -14.61 7.67
N TYR A 182 6.53 -14.99 7.11
CA TYR A 182 6.80 -16.30 6.52
C TYR A 182 5.81 -16.72 5.41
N ASN A 183 5.13 -15.75 4.78
CA ASN A 183 4.18 -16.02 3.71
C ASN A 183 4.87 -15.94 2.33
N THR A 184 4.92 -17.06 1.62
CA THR A 184 5.63 -17.16 0.33
C THR A 184 4.94 -16.38 -0.79
N GLU A 185 3.61 -16.30 -0.80
CA GLU A 185 2.85 -15.52 -1.79
C GLU A 185 3.06 -14.02 -1.61
N VAL A 186 3.00 -13.55 -0.35
CA VAL A 186 3.33 -12.16 -0.01
C VAL A 186 4.76 -11.85 -0.43
N ASN A 187 5.71 -12.72 -0.08
CA ASN A 187 7.11 -12.49 -0.43
C ASN A 187 7.30 -12.41 -1.96
N ALA A 188 6.69 -13.33 -2.71
CA ALA A 188 6.75 -13.35 -4.17
C ALA A 188 6.18 -12.05 -4.79
N ALA A 189 5.12 -11.48 -4.22
CA ALA A 189 4.56 -10.21 -4.69
C ALA A 189 5.52 -9.01 -4.57
N PHE A 190 6.53 -9.10 -3.70
CA PHE A 190 7.56 -8.07 -3.49
C PHE A 190 8.94 -8.49 -4.00
N THR A 191 9.04 -9.59 -4.75
CA THR A 191 10.26 -10.06 -5.40
C THR A 191 10.16 -9.85 -6.91
N PHE A 192 11.19 -9.24 -7.51
CA PHE A 192 11.29 -9.04 -8.96
C PHE A 192 12.75 -9.06 -9.39
N SER A 193 13.01 -9.44 -10.63
CA SER A 193 14.38 -9.58 -11.16
C SER A 193 15.02 -8.23 -11.49
N ALA A 194 16.34 -8.21 -11.61
CA ALA A 194 17.07 -7.05 -12.10
C ALA A 194 16.64 -6.67 -13.53
N ASP A 195 16.38 -7.67 -14.39
CA ASP A 195 15.89 -7.45 -15.75
C ASP A 195 14.50 -6.83 -15.77
N GLU A 196 13.61 -7.25 -14.86
CA GLU A 196 12.29 -6.67 -14.73
C GLU A 196 12.39 -5.21 -14.26
N ARG A 197 13.23 -4.93 -13.25
CA ARG A 197 13.51 -3.57 -12.80
C ARG A 197 14.07 -2.69 -13.93
N ALA A 198 15.03 -3.20 -14.70
CA ALA A 198 15.69 -2.46 -15.77
C ALA A 198 14.71 -1.97 -16.86
N ARG A 199 13.61 -2.70 -17.10
CA ARG A 199 12.56 -2.28 -18.05
C ARG A 199 11.87 -0.99 -17.63
N TYR A 200 11.75 -0.73 -16.34
CA TYR A 200 11.09 0.47 -15.79
C TYR A 200 12.05 1.62 -15.50
N GLY A 201 13.34 1.44 -15.79
CA GLY A 201 14.40 2.44 -15.56
C GLY A 201 15.04 2.37 -14.18
N ASN A 202 16.07 3.20 -13.98
CA ASN A 202 16.93 3.19 -12.78
C ASN A 202 16.77 4.44 -11.90
N THR A 203 15.75 5.27 -12.14
CA THR A 203 15.55 6.57 -11.51
C THR A 203 14.18 6.69 -10.88
#